data_AF-J9RWU3-F1
#
_entry.id   AF-J9RWU3-F1
#
_cell.length_a   1.000
_cell.length_b   1.000
_cell.length_c   1.000
_cell.angle_alpha   90.00
_cell.angle_beta   90.00
_cell.angle_gamma   90.00
#
_symmetry.space_group_name_H-M   'P 1'
#
loop_
_entity.id
_entity.type
_entity.pdbx_description
1 polymer ?
#
loop_
_entity_poly.entity_id
_entity_poly.type
_entity_poly.pdbx_seq_one_letter_code
_entity_poly.pdbx_strand_id
1 'polypeptide(L)'
;RFDGALNVDVTEFQTNLVPYPRIHFMLSSYAPVISAEKAYHEQLSVAEITNSAFEPSSMMAKCDPRHGKYMACCLMYRGDVVPKDVNAAVATIKTKRTIQFVDWCPTGFKCGINYQPPTVVPGGDLAKVQRAVCMISNSTSVAEVFSRIDHKFDLMYAKRAFVHWYVGEGMEEGEFSEAREDLAALEKDYEEVG
;
A
#
# COMPACT_ATOMS: atom_id res chain seq x y z
N ARG A 1 14.02 7.02 -13.18
CA ARG A 1 13.41 7.77 -14.33
C ARG A 1 13.60 9.28 -14.22
N PHE A 2 13.64 9.84 -13.01
CA PHE A 2 13.96 11.25 -12.77
C PHE A 2 15.04 11.32 -11.70
N ASP A 3 15.78 12.42 -11.66
CA ASP A 3 16.64 12.75 -10.54
C ASP A 3 15.80 13.28 -9.36
N GLY A 4 16.26 13.11 -8.13
CA GLY A 4 15.51 13.38 -6.90
C GLY A 4 16.44 13.59 -5.70
N ALA A 5 15.97 14.36 -4.71
CA ALA A 5 16.79 14.73 -3.55
C ALA A 5 16.95 13.59 -2.52
N LEU A 6 15.95 12.71 -2.44
CA LEU A 6 16.06 11.40 -1.79
C LEU A 6 15.61 10.37 -2.83
N ASN A 7 16.58 9.76 -3.51
CA ASN A 7 16.31 8.71 -4.49
C ASN A 7 16.04 7.40 -3.75
N VAL A 8 14.94 6.74 -4.11
CA VAL A 8 14.65 5.36 -3.71
C VAL A 8 14.81 4.51 -4.97
N ASP A 9 15.78 3.60 -4.98
CA ASP A 9 15.97 2.65 -6.09
C ASP A 9 14.93 1.51 -6.03
N VAL A 10 14.68 0.84 -7.15
CA VAL A 10 13.80 -0.33 -7.20
C VAL A 10 14.33 -1.46 -6.33
N THR A 11 15.65 -1.66 -6.33
CA THR A 11 16.35 -2.62 -5.47
C THR A 11 16.14 -2.27 -3.99
N GLU A 12 16.10 -0.98 -3.67
CA GLU A 12 15.83 -0.51 -2.32
C GLU A 12 14.41 -0.83 -1.86
N PHE A 13 13.41 -0.99 -2.74
CA PHE A 13 12.09 -1.43 -2.29
C PHE A 13 12.13 -2.84 -1.69
N GLN A 14 12.84 -3.78 -2.31
CA GLN A 14 12.96 -5.14 -1.78
C GLN A 14 13.68 -5.14 -0.43
N THR A 15 14.85 -4.48 -0.34
CA THR A 15 15.63 -4.45 0.90
C THR A 15 14.90 -3.75 2.05
N ASN A 16 14.08 -2.74 1.75
CA ASN A 16 13.54 -1.86 2.79
C ASN A 16 12.09 -2.16 3.15
N LEU A 17 11.34 -2.78 2.24
CA LEU A 17 9.92 -3.01 2.43
C LEU A 17 9.56 -4.48 2.61
N VAL A 18 10.48 -5.42 2.31
CA VAL A 18 10.23 -6.86 2.43
C VAL A 18 11.12 -7.44 3.54
N PRO A 19 10.66 -7.46 4.80
CA PRO A 19 11.44 -8.01 5.92
C PRO A 19 11.58 -9.53 5.84
N TYR A 20 10.56 -10.21 5.28
CA TYR A 20 10.53 -11.65 5.09
C TYR A 20 10.13 -11.98 3.65
N PRO A 21 10.76 -12.96 2.99
CA PRO A 21 10.49 -13.29 1.59
C PRO A 21 9.02 -13.60 1.28
N ARG A 22 8.26 -14.22 2.21
CA ARG A 22 6.82 -14.51 2.02
C ARG A 22 5.93 -13.26 2.21
N ILE A 23 6.37 -12.29 3.01
CA ILE A 23 5.63 -11.07 3.35
C ILE A 23 6.08 -9.92 2.43
N HIS A 24 5.80 -10.06 1.14
CA HIS A 24 6.20 -9.13 0.09
C HIS A 24 5.02 -8.41 -0.58
N PHE A 25 3.84 -8.42 0.05
CA PHE A 25 2.64 -7.80 -0.49
C PHE A 25 2.47 -6.39 0.04
N MET A 26 2.66 -5.43 -0.87
CA MET A 26 2.70 -4.02 -0.53
C MET A 26 1.33 -3.37 -0.69
N LEU A 27 0.91 -2.63 0.33
CA LEU A 27 -0.22 -1.72 0.22
C LEU A 27 0.24 -0.40 -0.37
N SER A 28 -0.51 0.11 -1.35
CA SER A 28 -0.29 1.43 -1.92
C SER A 28 -1.42 2.37 -1.54
N SER A 29 -1.08 3.64 -1.36
CA SER A 29 -2.01 4.73 -1.10
C SER A 29 -1.55 5.98 -1.83
N TYR A 30 -2.47 6.77 -2.33
CA TYR A 30 -2.15 7.98 -3.09
C TYR A 30 -2.98 9.16 -2.59
N ALA A 31 -2.30 10.28 -2.37
CA ALA A 31 -2.96 11.52 -2.00
C ALA A 31 -2.29 12.74 -2.65
N PRO A 32 -3.06 13.75 -3.07
CA PRO A 32 -4.52 13.78 -3.06
C PRO A 32 -5.12 13.24 -4.37
N VAL A 33 -6.36 12.73 -4.30
CA VAL A 33 -7.19 12.39 -5.47
C VAL A 33 -8.32 13.41 -5.55
N ILE A 34 -8.17 14.42 -6.42
CA ILE A 34 -9.12 15.54 -6.53
C ILE A 34 -9.70 15.57 -7.95
N SER A 35 -11.01 15.69 -8.05
CA SER A 35 -11.69 15.88 -9.35
C SER A 35 -11.27 17.19 -10.01
N ALA A 36 -11.08 17.17 -11.33
CA ALA A 36 -10.81 18.35 -12.15
C ALA A 36 -11.84 19.47 -11.96
N GLU A 37 -13.09 19.12 -11.62
CA GLU A 37 -14.17 20.07 -11.32
C GLU A 37 -13.95 20.85 -10.01
N LYS A 38 -13.15 20.30 -9.08
CA LYS A 38 -12.89 20.87 -7.74
C LYS A 38 -11.50 21.52 -7.62
N ALA A 39 -10.81 21.73 -8.75
CA ALA A 39 -9.41 22.16 -8.79
C ALA A 39 -9.09 23.49 -8.10
N TYR A 40 -10.09 24.35 -7.86
CA TYR A 40 -9.89 25.72 -7.37
C TYR A 40 -10.03 25.89 -5.85
N HIS A 41 -10.48 24.86 -5.13
CA HIS A 41 -10.95 25.08 -3.77
C HIS A 41 -9.89 24.91 -2.67
N GLU A 42 -8.86 24.06 -2.84
CA GLU A 42 -7.91 23.78 -1.76
C GLU A 42 -6.49 23.47 -2.26
N GLN A 43 -5.51 24.23 -1.78
CA GLN A 43 -4.10 23.84 -1.89
C GLN A 43 -3.71 23.06 -0.64
N LEU A 44 -3.60 21.74 -0.76
CA LEU A 44 -3.23 20.90 0.37
C LEU A 44 -1.76 21.05 0.72
N SER A 45 -1.48 21.21 2.01
CA SER A 45 -0.15 21.20 2.60
C SER A 45 0.49 19.81 2.56
N VAL A 46 1.82 19.74 2.74
CA VAL A 46 2.53 18.47 2.87
C VAL A 46 1.93 17.63 4.00
N ALA A 47 1.63 18.25 5.15
CA ALA A 47 1.05 17.54 6.29
C ALA A 47 -0.33 16.94 5.98
N GLU A 48 -1.20 17.65 5.25
CA GLU A 48 -2.54 17.16 4.88
C GLU A 48 -2.47 15.98 3.91
N ILE A 49 -1.64 16.05 2.87
CA ILE A 49 -1.49 14.93 1.93
C ILE A 49 -0.83 13.73 2.60
N THR A 50 0.14 13.94 3.49
CA THR A 50 0.77 12.86 4.26
C THR A 50 -0.24 12.19 5.18
N ASN A 51 -1.06 12.95 5.91
CA ASN A 51 -2.12 12.40 6.74
C ASN A 51 -3.13 11.60 5.91
N SER A 52 -3.55 12.15 4.78
CA SER A 52 -4.51 11.51 3.87
C SER A 52 -4.00 10.18 3.33
N ALA A 53 -2.68 10.02 3.15
CA ALA A 53 -2.09 8.76 2.68
C ALA A 53 -2.26 7.61 3.69
N PHE A 54 -2.43 7.89 4.99
CA PHE A 54 -2.70 6.89 6.03
C PHE A 54 -4.19 6.64 6.27
N GLU A 55 -5.08 7.38 5.59
CA GLU A 55 -6.52 7.16 5.70
C GLU A 55 -6.93 5.96 4.83
N PRO A 56 -7.82 5.07 5.33
CA PRO A 56 -8.29 3.91 4.58
C PRO A 56 -8.91 4.26 3.22
N SER A 57 -9.49 5.46 3.08
CA SER A 57 -10.11 5.94 1.85
C SER A 57 -9.12 6.19 0.71
N SER A 58 -7.83 6.39 1.02
CA SER A 58 -6.79 6.66 0.04
C SER A 58 -6.03 5.40 -0.40
N MET A 59 -6.30 4.26 0.27
CA MET A 59 -5.66 2.98 -0.02
C MET A 59 -6.23 2.34 -1.28
N MET A 60 -5.34 1.75 -2.08
CA MET A 60 -5.68 1.07 -3.33
C MET A 60 -6.15 -0.37 -3.11
N ALA A 61 -6.01 -0.89 -1.89
CA ALA A 61 -6.59 -2.15 -1.47
C ALA A 61 -7.55 -1.89 -0.30
N LYS A 62 -8.69 -2.59 -0.32
CA LYS A 62 -9.71 -2.44 0.72
C LYS A 62 -9.28 -3.20 1.98
N CYS A 63 -8.56 -2.57 2.87
CA CYS A 63 -8.21 -3.10 4.18
C CYS A 63 -8.15 -1.95 5.18
N ASP A 64 -8.36 -2.24 6.46
CA ASP A 64 -8.20 -1.24 7.49
C ASP A 64 -6.79 -1.29 8.11
N PRO A 65 -5.91 -0.33 7.82
CA PRO A 65 -4.56 -0.32 8.39
C PRO A 65 -4.54 -0.21 9.92
N ARG A 66 -5.65 0.20 10.55
CA ARG A 66 -5.77 0.31 12.01
C ARG A 66 -5.93 -1.05 12.69
N HIS A 67 -6.29 -2.10 11.95
CA HIS A 67 -6.35 -3.48 12.44
C HIS A 67 -5.04 -4.24 12.27
N GLY A 68 -4.04 -3.63 11.63
CA GLY A 68 -2.73 -4.22 11.41
C GLY A 68 -1.59 -3.38 11.99
N LYS A 69 -0.38 -3.89 11.79
CA LYS A 69 0.86 -3.16 12.10
C LYS A 69 1.65 -2.96 10.83
N TYR A 70 2.33 -1.82 10.76
CA TYR A 70 3.27 -1.49 9.69
C TYR A 70 4.63 -2.10 10.00
N MET A 71 5.17 -2.84 9.04
CA MET A 71 6.55 -3.32 9.07
C MET A 71 7.49 -2.29 8.43
N ALA A 72 7.04 -1.66 7.36
CA ALA A 72 7.79 -0.66 6.63
C ALA A 72 6.87 0.29 5.86
N CYS A 73 7.31 1.52 5.64
CA CYS A 73 6.55 2.55 4.95
C CYS A 73 7.48 3.46 4.13
N CYS A 74 7.22 3.59 2.84
CA CYS A 74 7.89 4.52 1.95
C CYS A 74 6.91 5.60 1.49
N LEU A 75 7.26 6.88 1.68
CA LEU A 75 6.49 8.05 1.24
C LEU A 75 7.23 8.72 0.09
N MET A 76 6.69 8.59 -1.13
CA MET A 76 7.25 9.17 -2.34
C MET A 76 6.49 10.44 -2.70
N TYR A 77 7.06 11.58 -2.33
CA TYR A 77 6.54 12.89 -2.62
C TYR A 77 6.90 13.36 -4.02
N ARG A 78 6.02 14.16 -4.60
CA ARG A 78 6.22 14.79 -5.90
C ARG A 78 5.69 16.21 -5.93
N GLY A 79 6.45 17.13 -6.54
CA GLY A 79 6.09 18.54 -6.74
C GLY A 79 6.71 19.49 -5.73
N ASP A 80 5.99 20.57 -5.43
CA ASP A 80 6.41 21.61 -4.49
C ASP A 80 6.37 21.10 -3.04
N VAL A 81 7.46 20.46 -2.61
CA VAL A 81 7.58 19.78 -1.32
C VAL A 81 8.92 20.12 -0.68
N VAL A 82 8.87 20.72 0.51
CA VAL A 82 10.07 21.08 1.29
C VAL A 82 10.45 19.92 2.23
N PRO A 83 11.71 19.45 2.25
CA PRO A 83 12.13 18.34 3.12
C PRO A 83 11.85 18.55 4.62
N LYS A 84 11.92 19.81 5.10
CA LYS A 84 11.58 20.17 6.48
C LYS A 84 10.12 19.82 6.82
N ASP A 85 9.20 20.10 5.91
CA ASP A 85 7.77 19.86 6.11
C ASP A 85 7.44 18.36 6.07
N VAL A 86 8.16 17.60 5.23
CA VAL A 86 8.09 16.13 5.22
C VAL A 86 8.50 15.56 6.58
N ASN A 87 9.63 16.01 7.13
CA ASN A 87 10.10 15.54 8.44
C ASN A 87 9.11 15.89 9.56
N ALA A 88 8.52 17.09 9.53
CA ALA A 88 7.50 17.51 10.50
C ALA A 88 6.21 16.68 10.37
N ALA A 89 5.76 16.41 9.13
CA ALA A 89 4.58 15.59 8.87
C ALA A 89 4.80 14.14 9.35
N VAL A 90 5.94 13.54 9.04
CA VAL A 90 6.29 12.18 9.49
C VAL A 90 6.41 12.11 11.01
N ALA A 91 7.00 13.12 11.66
CA ALA A 91 7.05 13.18 13.12
C ALA A 91 5.64 13.19 13.74
N THR A 92 4.70 13.91 13.11
CA THR A 92 3.29 13.95 13.53
C THR A 92 2.60 12.60 13.30
N ILE A 93 2.88 11.92 12.19
CA ILE A 93 2.35 10.58 11.92
C ILE A 93 2.79 9.58 13.00
N LYS A 94 4.06 9.63 13.41
CA LYS A 94 4.62 8.73 14.44
C LYS A 94 3.95 8.86 15.81
N THR A 95 3.32 9.98 16.12
CA THR A 95 2.64 10.18 17.41
C THR A 95 1.17 9.70 17.38
N LYS A 96 0.62 9.37 16.21
CA LYS A 96 -0.76 8.90 16.08
C LYS A 96 -0.87 7.44 16.55
N ARG A 97 -1.71 7.21 17.57
CA ARG A 97 -2.00 5.85 18.09
C ARG A 97 -2.62 4.89 17.09
N THR A 98 -3.25 5.42 16.04
CA THR A 98 -3.88 4.66 14.96
C THR A 98 -2.89 4.12 13.94
N ILE A 99 -1.63 4.54 13.99
CA ILE A 99 -0.57 4.13 13.07
C ILE A 99 0.48 3.41 13.91
N GLN A 100 0.39 2.09 13.93
CA GLN A 100 1.24 1.24 14.76
C GLN A 100 2.27 0.54 13.90
N PHE A 101 3.54 0.64 14.28
CA PHE A 101 4.62 -0.14 13.69
C PHE A 101 4.89 -1.37 14.57
N VAL A 102 5.45 -2.40 13.97
CA VAL A 102 6.00 -3.56 14.69
C VAL A 102 7.15 -3.13 15.62
N ASP A 103 7.31 -3.81 16.76
CA ASP A 103 8.24 -3.40 17.82
C ASP A 103 9.71 -3.42 17.39
N TRP A 104 10.06 -4.30 16.45
CA TRP A 104 11.40 -4.42 15.89
C TRP A 104 11.69 -3.41 14.76
N CYS A 105 10.70 -2.61 14.32
CA CYS A 105 10.85 -1.56 13.32
C CYS A 105 10.12 -0.24 13.71
N PRO A 106 10.51 0.42 14.82
CA PRO A 106 9.78 1.58 15.35
C PRO A 106 9.89 2.84 14.48
N THR A 107 10.78 2.85 13.47
CA THR A 107 11.03 4.02 12.61
C THR A 107 11.13 3.68 11.13
N GLY A 108 10.35 2.70 10.65
CA GLY A 108 10.38 2.19 9.27
C GLY A 108 9.91 3.15 8.16
N PHE A 109 10.09 4.47 8.31
CA PHE A 109 9.75 5.46 7.30
C PHE A 109 10.94 5.76 6.39
N LYS A 110 10.73 5.61 5.09
CA LYS A 110 11.60 6.17 4.04
C LYS A 110 10.86 7.22 3.28
N CYS A 111 11.51 8.33 2.95
CA CYS A 111 10.91 9.39 2.17
C CYS A 111 11.69 9.55 0.87
N GLY A 112 11.01 9.80 -0.24
CA GLY A 112 11.61 10.21 -1.50
C GLY A 112 10.95 11.49 -1.99
N ILE A 113 11.70 12.38 -2.63
CA ILE A 113 11.17 13.66 -3.13
C ILE A 113 11.62 13.88 -4.58
N ASN A 114 10.64 14.03 -5.46
CA ASN A 114 10.83 14.48 -6.83
C ASN A 114 10.21 15.88 -7.01
N TYR A 115 11.01 16.89 -7.31
CA TYR A 115 10.52 18.28 -7.40
C TYR A 115 9.69 18.59 -8.65
N GLN A 116 9.62 17.68 -9.63
CA GLN A 116 8.75 17.86 -10.79
C GLN A 116 7.29 17.71 -10.37
N PRO A 117 6.40 18.67 -10.66
CA PRO A 117 4.98 18.54 -10.33
C PRO A 117 4.34 17.27 -10.91
N PRO A 118 3.32 16.70 -10.23
CA PRO A 118 2.49 15.65 -10.81
C PRO A 118 1.88 16.10 -12.15
N THR A 119 1.92 15.22 -13.15
CA THR A 119 1.32 15.48 -14.47
C THR A 119 -0.04 14.82 -14.56
N VAL A 120 -1.02 15.54 -15.09
CA VAL A 120 -2.35 15.01 -15.41
C VAL A 120 -2.51 14.85 -16.92
N VAL A 121 -3.34 13.90 -17.33
CA VAL A 121 -3.67 13.69 -18.75
C VAL A 121 -4.66 14.76 -19.20
N PRO A 122 -4.45 15.44 -20.35
CA PRO A 122 -5.45 16.35 -20.91
C PRO A 122 -6.80 15.64 -21.11
N GLY A 123 -7.87 16.23 -20.58
CA GLY A 123 -9.22 15.62 -20.61
C GLY A 123 -9.45 14.52 -19.57
N GLY A 124 -8.50 14.27 -18.67
CA GLY A 124 -8.67 13.34 -17.55
C GLY A 124 -9.42 13.96 -16.36
N ASP A 125 -9.83 13.10 -15.44
CA ASP A 125 -10.69 13.46 -14.31
C ASP A 125 -9.94 14.09 -13.13
N LEU A 126 -8.61 14.06 -13.12
CA LEU A 126 -7.80 14.56 -12.01
C LEU A 126 -7.41 16.03 -12.18
N ALA A 127 -7.59 16.80 -11.11
CA ALA A 127 -7.13 18.18 -11.04
C ALA A 127 -5.59 18.26 -11.06
N LYS A 128 -5.07 19.34 -11.65
CA LYS A 128 -3.66 19.70 -11.51
C LYS A 128 -3.38 20.08 -10.07
N VAL A 129 -2.41 19.42 -9.45
CA VAL A 129 -1.99 19.68 -8.07
C VAL A 129 -0.52 20.07 -8.01
N GLN A 130 -0.16 20.93 -7.06
CA GLN A 130 1.23 21.37 -6.87
C GLN A 130 2.09 20.29 -6.22
N ARG A 131 1.47 19.41 -5.44
CA ARG A 131 2.14 18.35 -4.70
C ARG A 131 1.25 17.12 -4.53
N ALA A 132 1.88 15.95 -4.47
CA ALA A 132 1.25 14.68 -4.18
C ALA A 132 2.22 13.76 -3.43
N VAL A 133 1.69 12.72 -2.80
CA VAL A 133 2.44 11.66 -2.14
C VAL A 133 1.86 10.31 -2.53
N CYS A 134 2.73 9.39 -2.88
CA CYS A 134 2.42 7.98 -3.01
C CYS A 134 3.07 7.24 -1.84
N MET A 135 2.26 6.59 -1.02
CA MET A 135 2.73 5.72 0.04
C MET A 135 2.78 4.28 -0.48
N ILE A 136 3.89 3.60 -0.24
CA ILE A 136 4.01 2.15 -0.38
C ILE A 136 4.40 1.60 0.99
N SER A 137 3.57 0.76 1.57
CA SER A 137 3.74 0.27 2.93
C SER A 137 3.52 -1.22 3.01
N ASN A 138 4.35 -1.90 3.81
CA ASN A 138 4.14 -3.29 4.17
C ASN A 138 3.40 -3.31 5.51
N SER A 139 2.17 -3.81 5.51
CA SER A 139 1.32 -3.85 6.69
C SER A 139 0.61 -5.18 6.77
N THR A 140 0.46 -5.71 7.99
CA THR A 140 -0.27 -6.95 8.24
C THR A 140 -1.76 -6.86 7.90
N SER A 141 -2.30 -5.64 7.74
CA SER A 141 -3.69 -5.42 7.30
C SER A 141 -4.00 -5.99 5.91
N VAL A 142 -2.98 -6.27 5.08
CA VAL A 142 -3.17 -6.96 3.79
C VAL A 142 -3.76 -8.36 3.96
N ALA A 143 -3.59 -9.01 5.12
CA ALA A 143 -4.20 -10.31 5.42
C ALA A 143 -5.73 -10.29 5.29
N GLU A 144 -6.39 -9.16 5.55
CA GLU A 144 -7.84 -9.01 5.33
C GLU A 144 -8.23 -9.19 3.85
N VAL A 145 -7.31 -8.91 2.91
CA VAL A 145 -7.53 -9.12 1.48
C VAL A 145 -7.50 -10.60 1.15
N PHE A 146 -6.51 -11.33 1.66
CA PHE A 146 -6.36 -12.78 1.47
C PHE A 146 -7.54 -13.53 2.07
N SER A 147 -7.93 -13.20 3.30
CA SER A 147 -9.05 -13.87 3.98
C SER A 147 -10.37 -13.77 3.20
N ARG A 148 -10.62 -12.64 2.51
CA ARG A 148 -11.80 -12.50 1.64
C ARG A 148 -11.70 -13.28 0.34
N ILE A 149 -10.49 -13.47 -0.19
CA ILE A 149 -10.26 -14.31 -1.38
C ILE A 149 -10.47 -15.77 -0.99
N ASP A 150 -9.86 -16.21 0.10
CA ASP A 150 -9.99 -17.55 0.68
C ASP A 150 -11.45 -17.90 0.94
N HIS A 151 -12.20 -17.01 1.59
CA HIS A 151 -13.61 -17.25 1.84
C HIS A 151 -14.42 -17.50 0.55
N LYS A 152 -14.18 -16.71 -0.51
CA LYS A 152 -14.87 -16.88 -1.80
C LYS A 152 -14.43 -18.18 -2.48
N PHE A 153 -13.15 -18.49 -2.41
CA PHE A 153 -12.59 -19.73 -2.93
C PHE A 153 -13.26 -20.93 -2.26
N ASP A 154 -13.29 -20.96 -0.92
CA ASP A 154 -13.85 -22.05 -0.13
C ASP A 154 -15.33 -22.30 -0.47
N LEU A 155 -16.12 -21.24 -0.67
CA LEU A 155 -17.52 -21.34 -1.09
C LEU A 155 -17.69 -22.04 -2.46
N MET A 156 -16.83 -21.72 -3.43
CA MET A 156 -16.88 -22.31 -4.77
C MET A 156 -16.34 -23.73 -4.77
N TYR A 157 -15.18 -23.95 -4.14
CA TYR A 157 -14.48 -25.22 -4.14
C TYR A 157 -15.21 -26.30 -3.34
N ALA A 158 -15.94 -25.93 -2.27
CA ALA A 158 -16.81 -26.85 -1.53
C ALA A 158 -17.91 -27.49 -2.40
N LYS A 159 -18.27 -26.87 -3.53
CA LYS A 159 -19.21 -27.41 -4.51
C LYS A 159 -18.54 -27.92 -5.78
N ARG A 160 -17.20 -27.92 -5.82
CA ARG A 160 -16.39 -28.15 -7.03
C ARG A 160 -16.86 -27.32 -8.22
N ALA A 161 -17.37 -26.12 -7.94
CA ALA A 161 -17.86 -25.22 -8.98
C ALA A 161 -16.69 -24.79 -9.86
N PHE A 162 -16.88 -24.87 -11.18
CA PHE A 162 -15.88 -24.51 -12.21
C PHE A 162 -14.58 -25.34 -12.25
N VAL A 163 -14.35 -26.27 -11.32
CA VAL A 163 -13.11 -27.09 -11.24
C VAL A 163 -12.83 -27.86 -12.54
N HIS A 164 -13.88 -28.40 -13.18
CA HIS A 164 -13.75 -29.21 -14.40
C HIS A 164 -13.09 -28.46 -15.57
N TRP A 165 -13.20 -27.13 -15.65
CA TRP A 165 -12.54 -26.35 -16.69
C TRP A 165 -11.01 -26.38 -16.54
N TYR A 166 -10.52 -26.37 -15.31
CA TYR A 166 -9.07 -26.38 -15.04
C TYR A 166 -8.50 -27.78 -15.24
N VAL A 167 -9.20 -28.80 -14.72
CA VAL A 167 -8.78 -30.21 -14.89
C VAL A 167 -8.83 -30.63 -16.37
N GLY A 168 -9.80 -30.13 -17.12
CA GLY A 168 -9.91 -30.38 -18.57
C GLY A 168 -8.75 -29.80 -19.40
N GLU A 169 -8.08 -28.77 -18.88
CA GLU A 169 -6.91 -28.13 -19.51
C GLU A 169 -5.57 -28.66 -18.95
N GLY A 170 -5.59 -29.75 -18.19
CA GLY A 170 -4.39 -30.47 -17.75
C GLY A 170 -3.84 -30.09 -16.37
N MET A 171 -4.57 -29.31 -15.58
CA MET A 171 -4.23 -29.03 -14.17
C MET A 171 -4.65 -30.19 -13.26
N GLU A 172 -3.81 -30.62 -12.32
CA GLU A 172 -4.23 -31.63 -11.34
C GLU A 172 -5.18 -31.01 -10.30
N GLU A 173 -6.26 -31.72 -9.94
CA GLU A 173 -7.22 -31.19 -8.96
C GLU A 173 -6.56 -30.92 -7.59
N GLY A 174 -5.51 -31.68 -7.23
CA GLY A 174 -4.76 -31.50 -5.99
C GLY A 174 -4.11 -30.11 -5.85
N GLU A 175 -3.76 -29.47 -6.97
CA GLU A 175 -3.13 -28.14 -6.98
C GLU A 175 -4.02 -27.06 -6.34
N PHE A 176 -5.35 -27.22 -6.41
CA PHE A 176 -6.29 -26.31 -5.74
C PHE A 176 -6.14 -26.34 -4.23
N SER A 177 -6.02 -27.54 -3.66
CA SER A 177 -5.86 -27.72 -2.22
C SER A 177 -4.48 -27.23 -1.76
N GLU A 178 -3.43 -27.53 -2.53
CA GLU A 178 -2.07 -27.07 -2.23
C GLU A 178 -1.97 -25.53 -2.22
N ALA A 179 -2.50 -24.87 -3.25
CA ALA A 179 -2.51 -23.41 -3.32
C ALA A 179 -3.31 -22.77 -2.17
N ARG A 180 -4.43 -23.39 -1.78
CA ARG A 180 -5.26 -22.94 -0.66
C ARG A 180 -4.56 -23.09 0.68
N GLU A 181 -3.80 -24.18 0.87
CA GLU A 181 -2.99 -24.42 2.07
C GLU A 181 -1.81 -23.43 2.16
N ASP A 182 -1.15 -23.11 1.03
CA ASP A 182 -0.09 -22.11 1.01
C ASP A 182 -0.60 -20.70 1.35
N LEU A 183 -1.80 -20.34 0.86
CA LEU A 183 -2.43 -19.07 1.19
C LEU A 183 -2.85 -19.00 2.67
N ALA A 184 -3.35 -20.11 3.24
CA ALA A 184 -3.61 -20.22 4.68
C ALA A 184 -2.32 -20.02 5.51
N ALA A 185 -1.22 -20.62 5.08
CA ALA A 185 0.09 -20.44 5.72
C ALA A 185 0.55 -18.98 5.63
N LEU A 186 0.33 -18.31 4.49
CA LEU A 186 0.64 -16.89 4.33
C LEU A 186 -0.19 -16.01 5.28
N GLU A 187 -1.49 -16.28 5.46
CA GLU A 187 -2.31 -15.56 6.45
C GLU A 187 -1.74 -15.70 7.86
N LYS A 188 -1.34 -16.93 8.24
CA LYS A 188 -0.69 -17.21 9.52
C LYS A 188 0.64 -16.47 9.68
N ASP A 189 1.45 -16.37 8.62
CA ASP A 189 2.69 -15.59 8.65
C ASP A 189 2.41 -14.11 8.99
N TYR A 190 1.33 -13.53 8.47
CA TYR A 190 0.93 -12.15 8.80
C TYR A 190 0.39 -12.00 10.22
N GLU A 191 -0.31 -13.01 10.75
CA GLU A 191 -0.78 -13.04 12.14
C GLU A 191 0.39 -13.12 13.13
N GLU A 192 1.42 -13.91 12.84
CA GLU A 192 2.60 -14.06 13.72
C GLU A 192 3.47 -12.80 13.77
N VAL A 193 3.46 -11.98 12.72
CA VAL A 193 4.17 -10.70 12.67
C VAL A 193 3.38 -9.56 13.32
N GLY A 194 2.05 -9.66 13.31
CA GLY A 194 1.12 -8.66 13.86
C GLY A 194 1.19 -8.51 15.37
#